data_AF-A0A3N4JJ69-F1
#
_entry.id   AF-A0A3N4JJ69-F1
#
_cell.length_a   1.000
_cell.length_b   1.000
_cell.length_c   1.000
_cell.angle_alpha   90.00
_cell.angle_beta   90.00
_cell.angle_gamma   90.00
#
_symmetry.space_group_name_H-M   'P 1'
#
loop_
_entity.id
_entity.type
_entity.pdbx_description
1 polymer ?
#
loop_
_entity_poly.entity_id
_entity_poly.type
_entity_poly.pdbx_seq_one_letter_code
_entity_poly.pdbx_strand_id
1 'polypeptide(L)'
;MERPNILSALKTKVTAIQASNSEKFYVHQGLIDGGWVGGAMGCTWSCFSGDIVKSFVEYLYQGDYTTPEPTRKLTRVLVTPNTPDTSDCDLLDWPDGSDTAPPSSTTPLLASKALDYEKVFLAHARLFILSRRRKALAISNMCLERLEDAMKEAKETILESIFVENMRALIRYTYNPCCPSTNSTWDELQKCVSGFLVAQKGWMLEVPASQLIDGEDKLAKDLLAGAIKLLVEVEEKMEALSLEVEKRVETSESEAEYKTEILKPAAENTGRNI
;
A
#
# COMPACT_ATOMS: atom_id res chain seq x y z
N MET A 1 20.32 -3.87 -10.01
CA MET A 1 20.80 -5.00 -9.20
C MET A 1 21.71 -5.86 -10.07
N GLU A 2 22.84 -6.33 -9.53
CA GLU A 2 23.79 -7.18 -10.27
C GLU A 2 23.19 -8.60 -10.43
N ARG A 3 23.29 -9.16 -11.64
CA ARG A 3 22.66 -10.46 -11.97
C ARG A 3 23.41 -11.60 -11.25
N PRO A 4 22.72 -12.60 -10.69
CA PRO A 4 23.39 -13.75 -10.08
C PRO A 4 24.29 -14.47 -11.08
N ASN A 5 25.53 -14.79 -10.69
CA ASN A 5 26.41 -15.65 -11.50
C ASN A 5 25.95 -17.10 -11.40
N ILE A 6 24.99 -17.48 -12.25
CA ILE A 6 24.34 -18.79 -12.24
C ILE A 6 25.23 -19.93 -12.74
N LEU A 7 26.29 -19.65 -13.51
CA LEU A 7 27.06 -20.68 -14.21
C LEU A 7 27.78 -21.65 -13.26
N SER A 8 28.23 -21.17 -12.11
CA SER A 8 28.79 -22.04 -11.06
C SER A 8 27.71 -22.88 -10.39
N ALA A 9 26.54 -22.29 -10.13
CA ALA A 9 25.42 -22.96 -9.47
C ALA A 9 24.84 -24.09 -10.34
N LEU A 10 24.78 -23.93 -11.66
CA LEU A 10 24.28 -24.97 -12.58
C LEU A 10 25.10 -26.28 -12.56
N LYS A 11 26.33 -26.25 -12.04
CA LYS A 11 27.18 -27.45 -11.89
C LYS A 11 26.88 -28.25 -10.61
N THR A 12 25.99 -27.76 -9.77
CA THR A 12 25.65 -28.40 -8.48
C THR A 12 24.51 -29.40 -8.63
N LYS A 13 24.31 -30.22 -7.59
CA LYS A 13 23.21 -31.20 -7.54
C LYS A 13 21.86 -30.49 -7.61
N VAL A 14 20.88 -31.09 -8.26
CA VAL A 14 19.49 -30.62 -8.21
C VAL A 14 18.79 -31.20 -6.98
N THR A 15 18.11 -30.34 -6.22
CA THR A 15 17.34 -30.69 -5.01
C THR A 15 15.87 -30.33 -5.20
N ALA A 16 14.98 -31.19 -4.69
CA ALA A 16 13.54 -30.94 -4.72
C ALA A 16 13.11 -30.13 -3.49
N ILE A 17 12.35 -29.07 -3.74
CA ILE A 17 11.66 -28.25 -2.75
C ILE A 17 10.16 -28.54 -2.86
N GLN A 18 9.49 -28.74 -1.74
CA GLN A 18 8.05 -29.03 -1.73
C GLN A 18 7.26 -27.86 -1.12
N ALA A 19 6.28 -27.36 -1.88
CA ALA A 19 5.34 -26.32 -1.46
C ALA A 19 4.17 -26.89 -0.64
N SER A 20 3.30 -26.02 -0.12
CA SER A 20 2.14 -26.40 0.72
C SER A 20 1.10 -27.24 -0.02
N ASN A 21 0.96 -27.02 -1.34
CA ASN A 21 0.10 -27.79 -2.24
C ASN A 21 0.73 -29.12 -2.70
N SER A 22 1.82 -29.56 -2.05
CA SER A 22 2.61 -30.74 -2.40
C SER A 22 3.33 -30.70 -3.76
N GLU A 23 3.26 -29.57 -4.48
CA GLU A 23 4.01 -29.36 -5.73
C GLU A 23 5.51 -29.33 -5.45
N LYS A 24 6.30 -29.92 -6.36
CA LYS A 24 7.75 -30.05 -6.24
C LYS A 24 8.47 -29.19 -7.26
N PHE A 25 9.40 -28.38 -6.78
CA PHE A 25 10.26 -27.52 -7.60
C PHE A 25 11.70 -28.03 -7.51
N TYR A 26 12.35 -28.20 -8.65
CA TYR A 26 13.70 -28.74 -8.74
C TYR A 26 14.70 -27.59 -8.94
N VAL A 27 15.61 -27.40 -8.00
CA VAL A 27 16.53 -26.26 -7.96
C VAL A 27 17.96 -26.72 -7.77
N HIS A 28 18.92 -26.09 -8.45
CA HIS A 28 20.35 -26.36 -8.25
C HIS A 28 20.78 -25.95 -6.84
N GLN A 29 21.48 -26.83 -6.14
CA GLN A 29 21.90 -26.65 -4.75
C GLN A 29 22.69 -25.35 -4.56
N GLY A 30 23.55 -25.00 -5.51
CA GLY A 30 24.35 -23.77 -5.48
C GLY A 30 23.53 -22.47 -5.46
N LEU A 31 22.24 -22.51 -5.83
CA LEU A 31 21.33 -21.37 -5.73
C LEU A 31 20.68 -21.24 -4.34
N ILE A 32 20.73 -22.31 -3.53
CA ILE A 32 20.09 -22.39 -2.20
C ILE A 32 21.09 -22.65 -1.06
N ASP A 33 22.33 -23.04 -1.37
CA ASP A 33 23.36 -23.47 -0.39
C ASP A 33 24.06 -22.31 0.33
N GLY A 34 23.62 -21.07 0.18
CA GLY A 34 24.17 -19.88 0.83
C GLY A 34 23.95 -19.80 2.36
N GLY A 35 23.89 -20.93 3.07
CA GLY A 35 23.63 -20.98 4.51
C GLY A 35 22.13 -20.99 4.88
N TRP A 36 21.29 -21.52 3.99
CA TRP A 36 19.83 -21.59 4.16
C TRP A 36 19.38 -22.85 4.92
N VAL A 37 20.36 -23.56 5.49
CA VAL A 37 20.20 -24.85 6.16
C VAL A 37 19.40 -24.67 7.44
N GLY A 38 18.17 -25.15 7.38
CA GLY A 38 17.32 -25.66 8.46
C GLY A 38 17.74 -25.34 9.89
N GLY A 39 17.55 -24.09 10.33
CA GLY A 39 17.40 -23.79 11.75
C GLY A 39 15.99 -24.17 12.19
N ALA A 40 15.88 -25.13 13.10
CA ALA A 40 14.69 -25.91 13.47
C ALA A 40 13.48 -25.14 14.08
N MET A 41 13.31 -23.83 13.85
CA MET A 41 12.20 -23.05 14.40
C MET A 41 11.74 -21.93 13.45
N GLY A 42 11.25 -22.26 12.26
CA GLY A 42 10.71 -21.26 11.33
C GLY A 42 9.86 -21.81 10.19
N CYS A 43 9.24 -20.92 9.39
CA CYS A 43 8.46 -21.30 8.22
C CYS A 43 9.28 -22.17 7.26
N THR A 44 8.78 -23.37 6.97
CA THR A 44 9.34 -24.26 5.95
C THR A 44 8.78 -23.90 4.57
N TRP A 45 9.29 -24.53 3.51
CA TRP A 45 8.75 -24.38 2.15
C TRP A 45 7.26 -24.74 2.06
N SER A 46 6.83 -25.71 2.89
CA SER A 46 5.44 -26.15 2.99
C SER A 46 4.49 -25.13 3.62
N CYS A 47 4.97 -23.97 4.09
CA CYS A 47 4.12 -22.86 4.53
C CYS A 47 3.64 -21.98 3.36
N PHE A 48 4.21 -22.15 2.16
CA PHE A 48 3.96 -21.28 1.01
C PHE A 48 3.32 -22.07 -0.14
N SER A 49 2.41 -21.43 -0.87
CA SER A 49 1.79 -22.04 -2.05
C SER A 49 2.81 -22.24 -3.18
N GLY A 50 2.48 -23.14 -4.12
CA GLY A 50 3.29 -23.43 -5.29
C GLY A 50 3.68 -22.16 -6.06
N ASP A 51 2.73 -21.25 -6.29
CA ASP A 51 3.00 -19.99 -7.01
C ASP A 51 4.08 -19.13 -6.34
N ILE A 52 4.07 -19.02 -5.00
CA ILE A 52 5.06 -18.23 -4.27
C ILE A 52 6.44 -18.89 -4.35
N VAL A 53 6.49 -20.22 -4.19
CA VAL A 53 7.74 -20.97 -4.34
C VAL A 53 8.26 -20.87 -5.77
N LYS A 54 7.38 -20.93 -6.77
CA LYS A 54 7.71 -20.75 -8.18
C LYS A 54 8.31 -19.38 -8.46
N SER A 55 7.67 -18.30 -8.03
CA SER A 55 8.19 -16.92 -8.19
C SER A 55 9.54 -16.76 -7.51
N PHE A 56 9.73 -17.35 -6.32
CA PHE A 56 11.02 -17.34 -5.66
C PHE A 56 12.10 -18.06 -6.47
N VAL A 57 11.80 -19.25 -6.99
CA VAL A 57 12.72 -20.02 -7.84
C VAL A 57 13.02 -19.28 -9.14
N GLU A 58 12.02 -18.66 -9.76
CA GLU A 58 12.18 -17.81 -10.94
C GLU A 58 13.24 -16.74 -10.70
N TYR A 59 13.15 -16.04 -9.56
CA TYR A 59 14.14 -15.04 -9.15
C TYR A 59 15.54 -15.61 -9.01
N LEU A 60 15.72 -16.80 -8.45
CA LEU A 60 17.05 -17.39 -8.30
C LEU A 60 17.76 -17.60 -9.64
N TYR A 61 17.02 -17.87 -10.70
CA TYR A 61 17.58 -18.08 -12.04
C TYR A 61 17.67 -16.79 -12.86
N GLN A 62 16.67 -15.91 -12.74
CA GLN A 62 16.51 -14.77 -13.63
C GLN A 62 16.98 -13.45 -13.02
N GLY A 63 17.03 -13.37 -11.68
CA GLY A 63 17.20 -12.13 -10.94
C GLY A 63 15.92 -11.29 -10.84
N ASP A 64 14.78 -11.84 -11.30
CA ASP A 64 13.45 -11.23 -11.27
C ASP A 64 12.37 -12.33 -11.16
N TYR A 65 11.17 -11.97 -10.72
CA TYR A 65 10.00 -12.84 -10.66
C TYR A 65 8.79 -12.21 -11.34
N THR A 66 7.96 -13.06 -11.94
CA THR A 66 6.70 -12.62 -12.56
C THR A 66 5.70 -12.25 -11.46
N THR A 67 5.22 -11.01 -11.51
CA THR A 67 4.14 -10.51 -10.64
C THR A 67 2.78 -11.01 -11.15
N PRO A 68 1.88 -11.48 -10.29
CA PRO A 68 0.52 -11.80 -10.72
C PRO A 68 -0.22 -10.55 -11.18
N GLU A 69 -0.99 -10.66 -12.25
CA GLU A 69 -1.84 -9.57 -12.74
C GLU A 69 -3.03 -9.31 -11.80
N PRO A 70 -3.47 -8.05 -11.63
CA PRO A 70 -4.71 -7.72 -10.94
C PRO A 70 -5.90 -8.45 -11.57
N THR A 71 -6.75 -9.03 -10.75
CA THR A 71 -7.92 -9.79 -11.24
C THR A 71 -9.06 -8.82 -11.55
N ARG A 72 -9.83 -9.08 -12.62
CA ARG A 72 -11.08 -8.32 -12.85
C ARG A 72 -12.19 -8.90 -11.98
N LYS A 73 -12.63 -8.17 -10.95
CA LYS A 73 -13.84 -8.51 -10.18
C LYS A 73 -15.05 -7.83 -10.81
N LEU A 74 -16.11 -8.61 -11.03
CA LEU A 74 -17.42 -8.11 -11.43
C LEU A 74 -18.12 -7.55 -10.18
N THR A 75 -18.13 -6.24 -10.03
CA THR A 75 -18.82 -5.60 -8.92
C THR A 75 -20.26 -5.32 -9.33
N ARG A 76 -21.22 -5.95 -8.63
CA ARG A 76 -22.64 -5.67 -8.81
C ARG A 76 -22.94 -4.33 -8.13
N VAL A 77 -22.93 -3.25 -8.90
CA VAL A 77 -23.34 -1.94 -8.40
C VAL A 77 -24.85 -1.97 -8.25
N LEU A 78 -25.33 -2.06 -7.01
CA LEU A 78 -26.74 -1.81 -6.71
C LEU A 78 -26.96 -0.32 -6.86
N VAL A 79 -27.51 0.10 -8.01
CA VAL A 79 -28.03 1.45 -8.18
C VAL A 79 -29.29 1.51 -7.33
N THR A 80 -29.21 2.12 -6.15
CA THR A 80 -30.40 2.56 -5.42
C THR A 80 -31.13 3.56 -6.30
N PRO A 81 -32.39 3.30 -6.70
CA PRO A 81 -33.18 4.31 -7.38
C PRO A 81 -33.29 5.51 -6.44
N ASN A 82 -32.86 6.69 -6.89
CA ASN A 82 -33.13 7.92 -6.18
C ASN A 82 -34.66 8.10 -6.13
N THR A 83 -35.28 7.74 -5.02
CA THR A 83 -36.66 8.11 -4.74
C THR A 83 -36.69 9.62 -4.55
N PRO A 84 -37.41 10.40 -5.37
CA PRO A 84 -37.58 11.81 -5.10
C PRO A 84 -38.37 11.95 -3.80
N ASP A 85 -37.75 12.55 -2.79
CA ASP A 85 -38.38 13.01 -1.55
C ASP A 85 -39.60 13.86 -1.91
N THR A 86 -40.78 13.25 -1.83
CA THR A 86 -42.04 13.98 -1.80
C THR A 86 -42.53 13.90 -0.36
N SER A 87 -41.99 14.83 0.42
CA SER A 87 -42.59 15.28 1.67
C SER A 87 -43.95 15.91 1.35
N ASP A 88 -45.05 15.27 1.77
CA ASP A 88 -46.12 15.98 2.49
C ASP A 88 -47.17 15.01 3.07
N CYS A 89 -47.38 15.20 4.38
CA CYS A 89 -48.58 15.08 5.21
C CYS A 89 -49.54 13.87 5.14
N ASP A 90 -49.63 13.22 6.31
CA ASP A 90 -50.85 12.94 7.10
C ASP A 90 -51.95 11.96 6.66
N LEU A 91 -52.45 11.29 7.71
CA LEU A 91 -53.78 10.69 7.92
C LEU A 91 -54.11 9.31 7.32
N LEU A 92 -54.10 8.33 8.23
CA LEU A 92 -55.14 7.31 8.46
C LEU A 92 -56.28 7.24 7.42
N ASP A 93 -56.29 6.19 6.59
CA ASP A 93 -57.45 5.30 6.48
C ASP A 93 -57.07 4.00 5.76
N TRP A 94 -57.46 2.87 6.35
CA TRP A 94 -57.48 1.58 5.66
C TRP A 94 -58.75 1.51 4.82
N PRO A 95 -58.65 1.04 3.56
CA PRO A 95 -59.52 -0.08 3.24
C PRO A 95 -58.88 -1.17 2.38
N ASP A 96 -59.55 -2.30 2.54
CA ASP A 96 -59.46 -3.61 1.93
C ASP A 96 -59.42 -3.62 0.39
N GLY A 97 -58.67 -4.58 -0.15
CA GLY A 97 -58.85 -5.16 -1.50
C GLY A 97 -58.28 -4.41 -2.70
N SER A 98 -57.13 -4.87 -3.22
CA SER A 98 -56.98 -5.30 -4.63
C SER A 98 -55.51 -5.62 -4.95
N ASP A 99 -55.26 -6.89 -5.29
CA ASP A 99 -54.01 -7.38 -5.87
C ASP A 99 -53.78 -6.73 -7.25
N THR A 100 -52.83 -5.80 -7.35
CA THR A 100 -52.17 -5.51 -8.62
C THR A 100 -50.71 -5.17 -8.36
N ALA A 101 -49.87 -6.21 -8.38
CA ALA A 101 -48.42 -6.08 -8.27
C ALA A 101 -47.87 -5.26 -9.45
N PRO A 102 -47.08 -4.20 -9.22
CA PRO A 102 -46.46 -3.45 -10.30
C PRO A 102 -45.40 -4.32 -11.01
N PRO A 103 -45.27 -4.21 -12.34
CA PRO A 103 -44.26 -4.96 -13.09
C PRO A 103 -42.87 -4.52 -12.62
N SER A 104 -42.13 -5.47 -12.03
CA SER A 104 -40.74 -5.29 -11.62
C SER A 104 -39.88 -4.91 -12.83
N SER A 105 -39.69 -3.61 -13.00
CA SER A 105 -38.82 -3.04 -14.01
C SER A 105 -37.39 -3.42 -13.63
N THR A 106 -36.87 -4.43 -14.31
CA THR A 106 -35.50 -4.92 -14.11
C THR A 106 -34.56 -3.89 -14.71
N THR A 107 -34.12 -2.92 -13.90
CA THR A 107 -33.12 -1.92 -14.28
C THR A 107 -31.82 -2.64 -14.70
N PRO A 108 -31.19 -2.29 -15.84
CA PRO A 108 -29.98 -2.93 -16.29
C PRO A 108 -28.84 -2.65 -15.29
N LEU A 109 -28.35 -3.72 -14.64
CA LEU A 109 -27.16 -3.69 -13.81
C LEU A 109 -25.94 -3.36 -14.67
N LEU A 110 -25.41 -2.14 -14.54
CA LEU A 110 -24.11 -1.78 -15.10
C LEU A 110 -23.01 -2.45 -14.29
N ALA A 111 -22.49 -3.56 -14.82
CA ALA A 111 -21.33 -4.22 -14.27
C ALA A 111 -20.07 -3.40 -14.61
N SER A 112 -19.56 -2.62 -13.66
CA SER A 112 -18.22 -2.03 -13.81
C SER A 112 -17.18 -3.12 -13.57
N LYS A 113 -16.22 -3.26 -14.49
CA LYS A 113 -15.06 -4.14 -14.31
C LYS A 113 -14.07 -3.44 -13.41
N ALA A 114 -14.09 -3.73 -12.12
CA ALA A 114 -13.10 -3.21 -11.21
C ALA A 114 -11.91 -4.17 -11.10
N LEU A 115 -10.72 -3.61 -10.91
CA LEU A 115 -9.51 -4.40 -10.66
C LEU A 115 -9.42 -4.77 -9.18
N ASP A 116 -8.88 -5.96 -8.93
CA ASP A 116 -8.72 -6.59 -7.64
C ASP A 116 -7.24 -6.93 -7.44
N TYR A 117 -6.63 -6.26 -6.46
CA TYR A 117 -5.22 -6.35 -6.14
C TYR A 117 -4.93 -7.30 -4.96
N GLU A 118 -5.94 -7.93 -4.37
CA GLU A 118 -5.77 -8.82 -3.21
C GLU A 118 -4.65 -9.87 -3.44
N LYS A 119 -4.68 -10.54 -4.60
CA LYS A 119 -3.66 -11.54 -4.97
C LYS A 119 -2.28 -10.93 -5.18
N VAL A 120 -2.22 -9.72 -5.71
CA VAL A 120 -0.96 -9.00 -5.96
C VAL A 120 -0.29 -8.65 -4.64
N PHE A 121 -1.04 -8.04 -3.72
CA PHE A 121 -0.56 -7.68 -2.39
C PHE A 121 -0.05 -8.90 -1.63
N LEU A 122 -0.87 -9.96 -1.58
CA LEU A 122 -0.51 -11.19 -0.88
C LEU A 122 0.67 -11.91 -1.53
N ALA A 123 0.83 -11.84 -2.85
CA ALA A 123 1.98 -12.44 -3.52
C ALA A 123 3.29 -11.76 -3.10
N HIS A 124 3.36 -10.43 -3.16
CA HIS A 124 4.56 -9.69 -2.74
C HIS A 124 4.84 -9.87 -1.25
N ALA A 125 3.82 -9.77 -0.40
CA ALA A 125 3.98 -9.95 1.05
C ALA A 125 4.48 -11.36 1.40
N ARG A 126 3.89 -12.42 0.80
CA ARG A 126 4.33 -13.81 1.05
C ARG A 126 5.73 -14.08 0.52
N LEU A 127 6.05 -13.56 -0.67
CA LEU A 127 7.36 -13.71 -1.27
C LEU A 127 8.43 -12.96 -0.47
N PHE A 128 8.10 -11.79 0.08
CA PHE A 128 8.94 -11.07 1.03
C PHE A 128 9.27 -11.92 2.26
N ILE A 129 8.26 -12.50 2.92
CA ILE A 129 8.46 -13.35 4.11
C ILE A 129 9.34 -14.55 3.76
N LEU A 130 9.05 -15.26 2.65
CA LEU A 130 9.86 -16.38 2.19
C LEU A 130 11.32 -15.94 1.95
N SER A 131 11.52 -14.83 1.25
CA SER A 131 12.83 -14.31 0.89
C SER A 131 13.66 -13.91 2.09
N ARG A 132 13.07 -13.18 3.05
CA ARG A 132 13.72 -12.80 4.30
C ARG A 132 14.15 -14.04 5.10
N ARG A 133 13.29 -15.06 5.18
CA ARG A 133 13.61 -16.33 5.87
C ARG A 133 14.77 -17.07 5.24
N ARG A 134 14.91 -16.96 3.93
CA ARG A 134 16.03 -17.53 3.16
C ARG A 134 17.23 -16.60 3.09
N LYS A 135 17.22 -15.47 3.80
CA LYS A 135 18.29 -14.45 3.76
C LYS A 135 18.58 -13.95 2.34
N ALA A 136 17.60 -14.03 1.46
CA ALA A 136 17.69 -13.53 0.09
C ALA A 136 17.29 -12.05 0.06
N LEU A 137 18.19 -11.19 0.55
CA LEU A 137 17.90 -9.78 0.84
C LEU A 137 17.49 -8.96 -0.40
N ALA A 138 18.11 -9.25 -1.55
CA ALA A 138 17.83 -8.51 -2.78
C ALA A 138 16.38 -8.70 -3.25
N ILE A 139 15.87 -9.94 -3.27
CA ILE A 139 14.45 -10.19 -3.59
C ILE A 139 13.53 -9.72 -2.48
N SER A 140 13.90 -9.79 -1.20
CA SER A 140 13.02 -9.24 -0.15
C SER A 140 12.79 -7.74 -0.33
N ASN A 141 13.83 -6.97 -0.60
CA ASN A 141 13.69 -5.53 -0.82
C ASN A 141 12.84 -5.24 -2.06
N MET A 142 13.10 -5.97 -3.16
CA MET A 142 12.28 -5.89 -4.38
C MET A 142 10.80 -6.19 -4.12
N CYS A 143 10.48 -7.14 -3.23
CA CYS A 143 9.10 -7.45 -2.86
C CYS A 143 8.44 -6.30 -2.10
N LEU A 144 9.14 -5.63 -1.19
CA LEU A 144 8.58 -4.46 -0.49
C LEU A 144 8.36 -3.29 -1.43
N GLU A 145 9.34 -2.98 -2.28
CA GLU A 145 9.21 -1.91 -3.29
C GLU A 145 8.00 -2.16 -4.20
N ARG A 146 7.87 -3.38 -4.76
CA ARG A 146 6.71 -3.74 -5.59
C ARG A 146 5.39 -3.77 -4.83
N LEU A 147 5.39 -4.13 -3.55
CA LEU A 147 4.19 -4.07 -2.71
C LEU A 147 3.74 -2.61 -2.51
N GLU A 148 4.67 -1.70 -2.21
CA GLU A 148 4.37 -0.27 -2.06
C GLU A 148 3.83 0.33 -3.35
N ASP A 149 4.45 0.02 -4.49
CA ASP A 149 4.00 0.51 -5.79
C ASP A 149 2.62 -0.03 -6.16
N ALA A 150 2.36 -1.33 -5.91
CA ALA A 150 1.05 -1.92 -6.11
C ALA A 150 -0.02 -1.28 -5.21
N MET A 151 0.30 -0.95 -3.96
CA MET A 151 -0.64 -0.27 -3.05
C MET A 151 -0.98 1.15 -3.54
N LYS A 152 0.03 1.90 -4.04
CA LYS A 152 -0.18 3.23 -4.64
C LYS A 152 -1.06 3.14 -5.89
N GLU A 153 -0.70 2.27 -6.83
CA GLU A 153 -1.45 2.06 -8.07
C GLU A 153 -2.90 1.64 -7.78
N ALA A 154 -3.10 0.70 -6.86
CA ALA A 154 -4.45 0.27 -6.47
C ALA A 154 -5.28 1.43 -5.91
N LYS A 155 -4.71 2.26 -5.02
CA LYS A 155 -5.43 3.41 -4.44
C LYS A 155 -5.85 4.44 -5.50
N GLU A 156 -5.07 4.60 -6.58
CA GLU A 156 -5.36 5.53 -7.67
C GLU A 156 -6.35 4.96 -8.70
N THR A 157 -6.36 3.63 -8.88
CA THR A 157 -7.04 2.99 -10.02
C THR A 157 -8.35 2.28 -9.69
N ILE A 158 -8.59 1.91 -8.43
CA ILE A 158 -9.75 1.09 -8.06
C ILE A 158 -10.69 1.81 -7.10
N LEU A 159 -11.93 1.31 -7.02
CA LEU A 159 -12.94 1.83 -6.10
C LEU A 159 -12.49 1.68 -4.64
N GLU A 160 -12.73 2.71 -3.83
CA GLU A 160 -12.41 2.77 -2.39
C GLU A 160 -12.80 1.49 -1.65
N SER A 161 -14.02 0.98 -1.88
CA SER A 161 -14.52 -0.23 -1.21
C SER A 161 -13.72 -1.49 -1.55
N ILE A 162 -13.26 -1.62 -2.80
CA ILE A 162 -12.45 -2.77 -3.23
C ILE A 162 -11.04 -2.63 -2.70
N PHE A 163 -10.49 -1.41 -2.74
CA PHE A 163 -9.21 -1.11 -2.12
C PHE A 163 -9.20 -1.46 -0.63
N VAL A 164 -10.26 -1.13 0.09
CA VAL A 164 -10.43 -1.47 1.51
C VAL A 164 -10.40 -2.97 1.75
N GLU A 165 -11.13 -3.76 0.97
CA GLU A 165 -11.10 -5.22 1.12
C GLU A 165 -9.72 -5.81 0.81
N ASN A 166 -9.03 -5.31 -0.21
CA ASN A 166 -7.67 -5.76 -0.56
C ASN A 166 -6.69 -5.44 0.56
N MET A 167 -6.76 -4.24 1.14
CA MET A 167 -5.94 -3.84 2.28
C MET A 167 -6.27 -4.64 3.53
N ARG A 168 -7.54 -4.94 3.79
CA ARG A 168 -7.94 -5.79 4.92
C ARG A 168 -7.31 -7.18 4.82
N ALA A 169 -7.31 -7.78 3.63
CA ALA A 169 -6.65 -9.07 3.41
C ALA A 169 -5.14 -9.00 3.68
N LEU A 170 -4.47 -7.92 3.24
CA LEU A 170 -3.04 -7.69 3.47
C LEU A 170 -2.74 -7.48 4.97
N ILE A 171 -3.53 -6.68 5.67
CA ILE A 171 -3.39 -6.42 7.11
C ILE A 171 -3.52 -7.73 7.89
N ARG A 172 -4.59 -8.50 7.65
CA ARG A 172 -4.80 -9.81 8.28
C ARG A 172 -3.62 -10.75 8.07
N TYR A 173 -3.06 -10.79 6.86
CA TYR A 173 -1.87 -11.59 6.59
C TYR A 173 -0.65 -11.10 7.39
N THR A 174 -0.48 -9.78 7.50
CA THR A 174 0.70 -9.13 8.04
C THR A 174 0.75 -9.15 9.58
N TYR A 175 -0.41 -9.08 10.23
CA TYR A 175 -0.54 -9.02 11.69
C TYR A 175 -0.98 -10.34 12.34
N ASN A 176 -1.41 -11.32 11.53
CA ASN A 176 -1.65 -12.69 11.97
C ASN A 176 -0.63 -13.67 11.33
N PRO A 177 0.64 -13.65 11.79
CA PRO A 177 1.71 -14.42 11.17
C PRO A 177 1.46 -15.93 11.31
N CYS A 178 1.52 -16.65 10.19
CA CYS A 178 1.31 -18.11 10.18
C CYS A 178 2.43 -18.91 10.86
N CYS A 179 3.58 -18.28 11.16
CA CYS A 179 4.68 -18.91 11.87
C CYS A 179 5.13 -18.00 13.03
N PRO A 180 5.12 -18.49 14.28
CA PRO A 180 5.75 -17.80 15.39
C PRO A 180 7.25 -17.74 15.10
N SER A 181 7.77 -16.54 15.02
CA SER A 181 9.14 -16.32 14.58
C SER A 181 9.70 -15.10 15.27
N THR A 182 11.02 -14.96 15.27
CA THR A 182 11.68 -13.72 15.69
C THR A 182 11.04 -12.53 14.96
N ASN A 183 10.54 -11.57 15.75
CA ASN A 183 9.58 -10.55 15.31
C ASN A 183 10.05 -9.70 14.11
N SER A 184 11.36 -9.55 13.92
CA SER A 184 11.95 -8.54 13.02
C SER A 184 11.50 -8.60 11.55
N THR A 185 11.26 -9.79 10.98
CA THR A 185 10.81 -9.88 9.58
C THR A 185 9.38 -9.41 9.40
N TRP A 186 8.49 -9.79 10.33
CA TRP A 186 7.10 -9.35 10.29
C TRP A 186 7.00 -7.88 10.65
N ASP A 187 7.81 -7.39 11.59
CA ASP A 187 7.87 -5.97 11.97
C ASP A 187 8.17 -5.07 10.77
N GLU A 188 9.05 -5.50 9.86
CA GLU A 188 9.37 -4.74 8.65
C GLU A 188 8.20 -4.69 7.65
N LEU A 189 7.53 -5.82 7.42
CA LEU A 189 6.32 -5.84 6.58
C LEU A 189 5.19 -5.01 7.22
N GLN A 190 5.00 -5.14 8.52
CA GLN A 190 4.04 -4.35 9.31
C GLN A 190 4.35 -2.86 9.21
N LYS A 191 5.63 -2.46 9.30
CA LYS A 191 6.05 -1.07 9.12
C LYS A 191 5.79 -0.54 7.72
N CYS A 192 6.02 -1.34 6.68
CA CYS A 192 5.70 -0.97 5.30
C CYS A 192 4.19 -0.76 5.12
N VAL A 193 3.37 -1.72 5.55
CA VAL A 193 1.90 -1.64 5.45
C VAL A 193 1.34 -0.49 6.29
N SER A 194 1.67 -0.41 7.59
CA SER A 194 1.20 0.67 8.48
C SER A 194 1.70 2.05 8.04
N GLY A 195 2.94 2.15 7.56
CA GLY A 195 3.51 3.39 7.03
C GLY A 195 2.74 3.89 5.81
N PHE A 196 2.39 2.98 4.88
CA PHE A 196 1.53 3.32 3.75
C PHE A 196 0.16 3.81 4.23
N LEU A 197 -0.48 3.10 5.18
CA LEU A 197 -1.80 3.46 5.70
C LEU A 197 -1.82 4.83 6.38
N VAL A 198 -0.82 5.13 7.18
CA VAL A 198 -0.68 6.43 7.86
C VAL A 198 -0.48 7.57 6.86
N ALA A 199 0.24 7.32 5.76
CA ALA A 199 0.42 8.32 4.70
C ALA A 199 -0.90 8.61 3.94
N GLN A 200 -1.85 7.68 3.93
CA GLN A 200 -3.17 7.88 3.34
C GLN A 200 -4.06 8.67 4.31
N LYS A 201 -4.13 9.99 4.10
CA LYS A 201 -4.98 10.89 4.89
C LYS A 201 -6.44 10.45 4.84
N GLY A 202 -7.08 10.32 6.01
CA GLY A 202 -8.53 10.13 6.14
C GLY A 202 -9.03 8.71 5.94
N TRP A 203 -8.27 7.80 5.34
CA TRP A 203 -8.72 6.45 5.03
C TRP A 203 -9.14 5.64 6.27
N MET A 204 -8.39 5.77 7.37
CA MET A 204 -8.71 5.09 8.63
C MET A 204 -9.95 5.64 9.35
N LEU A 205 -10.47 6.81 8.95
CA LEU A 205 -11.65 7.40 9.59
C LEU A 205 -12.96 6.86 9.02
N GLU A 206 -12.94 6.34 7.79
CA GLU A 206 -14.13 5.89 7.07
C GLU A 206 -14.45 4.41 7.30
N VAL A 207 -13.43 3.61 7.65
CA VAL A 207 -13.59 2.18 7.92
C VAL A 207 -13.74 1.96 9.43
N PRO A 208 -14.82 1.32 9.91
CA PRO A 208 -14.95 1.01 11.32
C PRO A 208 -13.75 0.19 11.80
N ALA A 209 -13.08 0.65 12.85
CA ALA A 209 -11.87 0.02 13.39
C ALA A 209 -12.10 -1.48 13.74
N SER A 210 -13.32 -1.85 14.13
CA SER A 210 -13.72 -3.24 14.39
C SER A 210 -13.65 -4.15 13.16
N GLN A 211 -13.69 -3.60 11.94
CA GLN A 211 -13.54 -4.39 10.71
C GLN A 211 -12.09 -4.54 10.25
N LEU A 212 -11.16 -3.80 10.88
CA LEU A 212 -9.73 -3.87 10.62
C LEU A 212 -8.99 -4.63 11.73
N ILE A 213 -9.52 -4.60 12.96
CA ILE A 213 -8.86 -5.07 14.16
C ILE A 213 -9.66 -6.23 14.76
N ASP A 214 -9.46 -7.44 14.24
CA ASP A 214 -9.88 -8.66 14.95
C ASP A 214 -8.79 -8.99 16.00
N GLY A 215 -8.76 -8.24 17.10
CA GLY A 215 -7.90 -8.53 18.26
C GLY A 215 -6.43 -8.10 18.16
N GLU A 216 -6.08 -7.18 17.25
CA GLU A 216 -4.69 -6.82 16.97
C GLU A 216 -4.29 -5.48 17.62
N ASP A 217 -4.02 -5.49 18.93
CA ASP A 217 -3.43 -4.37 19.68
C ASP A 217 -2.15 -3.81 19.01
N LYS A 218 -1.44 -4.64 18.25
CA LYS A 218 -0.20 -4.28 17.56
C LYS A 218 -0.45 -3.34 16.38
N LEU A 219 -1.48 -3.59 15.56
CA LEU A 219 -1.81 -2.72 14.43
C LEU A 219 -2.15 -1.32 14.91
N ALA A 220 -2.98 -1.20 15.95
CA ALA A 220 -3.32 0.09 16.54
C ALA A 220 -2.07 0.85 17.05
N LYS A 221 -1.13 0.14 17.69
CA LYS A 221 0.14 0.72 18.14
C LYS A 221 1.00 1.20 16.98
N ASP A 222 1.13 0.41 15.93
CA ASP A 222 1.95 0.77 14.77
C ASP A 222 1.35 1.97 14.01
N LEU A 223 0.02 2.01 13.87
CA LEU A 223 -0.68 3.15 13.26
C LEU A 223 -0.55 4.42 14.09
N LEU A 224 -0.69 4.32 15.42
CA LEU A 224 -0.47 5.46 16.32
C LEU A 224 0.98 5.96 16.26
N ALA A 225 1.95 5.05 16.33
CA ALA A 225 3.37 5.38 16.24
C ALA A 225 3.72 6.04 14.90
N GLY A 226 3.18 5.51 13.80
CA GLY A 226 3.33 6.10 12.48
C GLY A 226 2.70 7.49 12.39
N ALA A 227 1.49 7.67 12.92
CA ALA A 227 0.79 8.96 12.91
C ALA A 227 1.56 10.03 13.71
N ILE A 228 2.09 9.68 14.88
CA ILE A 228 2.94 10.58 15.68
C ILE A 228 4.19 10.96 14.89
N LYS A 229 4.85 10.00 14.24
CA LYS A 229 6.02 10.26 13.39
C LYS A 229 5.69 11.22 12.24
N LEU A 230 4.55 11.02 11.57
CA LEU A 230 4.09 11.89 10.50
C LEU A 230 3.82 13.32 11.01
N LEU A 231 3.23 13.47 12.19
CA LEU A 231 2.98 14.78 12.80
C LEU A 231 4.28 15.53 13.07
N VAL A 232 5.28 14.86 13.65
CA VAL A 232 6.61 15.45 13.88
C VAL A 232 7.25 15.88 12.56
N GLU A 233 7.20 15.05 11.52
CA GLU A 233 7.75 15.39 10.20
C GLU A 233 7.03 16.58 9.54
N VAL A 234 5.73 16.76 9.79
CA VAL A 234 4.96 17.91 9.30
C VAL A 234 5.33 19.18 10.06
N GLU A 235 5.51 19.10 11.38
CA GLU A 235 5.94 20.22 12.22
C GLU A 235 7.32 20.72 11.81
N GLU A 236 8.31 19.83 11.68
CA GLU A 236 9.66 20.16 11.21
C GLU A 236 9.64 20.83 9.82
N LYS A 237 8.80 20.34 8.89
CA LYS A 237 8.64 20.95 7.57
C LYS A 237 7.97 22.32 7.63
N MET A 238 7.01 22.50 8.52
CA MET A 238 6.31 23.77 8.70
C MET A 238 7.23 24.83 9.29
N GLU A 239 8.07 24.49 10.27
CA GLU A 239 9.10 25.37 10.81
C GLU A 239 10.12 25.77 9.72
N ALA A 240 10.60 24.80 8.93
CA ALA A 240 11.52 25.08 7.83
C ALA A 240 10.92 26.02 6.77
N LEU A 241 9.63 25.85 6.44
CA LEU A 241 8.92 26.75 5.53
C LEU A 241 8.71 28.14 6.14
N SER A 242 8.42 28.23 7.44
CA SER A 242 8.26 29.51 8.14
C SER A 242 9.55 30.34 8.08
N LEU A 243 10.71 29.71 8.36
CA LEU A 243 12.02 30.36 8.28
C LEU A 243 12.38 30.80 6.86
N GLU A 244 12.06 30.00 5.85
CA GLU A 244 12.29 30.35 4.44
C GLU A 244 11.41 31.53 4.00
N VAL A 245 10.16 31.61 4.50
CA VAL A 245 9.27 32.75 4.24
C VAL A 245 9.81 34.02 4.91
N GLU A 246 10.24 33.95 6.17
CA GLU A 246 10.81 35.10 6.90
C GLU A 246 12.05 35.66 6.19
N LYS A 247 12.98 34.78 5.78
CA LYS A 247 14.15 35.17 5.00
C LYS A 247 13.79 35.84 3.66
N ARG A 248 12.73 35.39 2.99
CA ARG A 248 12.25 36.01 1.75
C ARG A 248 11.65 37.39 1.98
N VAL A 249 10.99 37.60 3.13
CA VAL A 249 10.46 38.91 3.51
C VAL A 249 11.63 39.88 3.78
N GLU A 250 12.62 39.50 4.59
CA GLU A 250 13.79 40.35 4.89
C GLU A 250 14.60 40.73 3.64
N THR A 251 14.78 39.78 2.72
CA THR A 251 15.47 40.05 1.44
C THR A 251 14.65 41.00 0.55
N SER A 252 13.32 40.87 0.53
CA SER A 252 12.47 41.79 -0.23
C SER A 252 12.42 43.22 0.35
N GLU A 253 12.46 43.35 1.68
CA GLU A 253 12.48 44.65 2.36
C GLU A 253 13.82 45.38 2.12
N SER A 254 14.95 44.68 2.24
CA SER A 254 16.27 45.24 1.94
C SER A 254 16.45 45.62 0.46
N GLU A 255 15.89 44.87 -0.48
CA GLU A 255 15.86 45.25 -1.89
C GLU A 255 14.99 46.50 -2.16
N ALA A 256 13.86 46.63 -1.45
CA ALA A 256 13.00 47.80 -1.57
C ALA A 256 13.68 49.06 -1.01
N GLU A 257 14.33 48.94 0.15
CA GLU A 257 15.08 50.04 0.78
C GLU A 257 16.23 50.52 -0.13
N TYR A 258 17.02 49.60 -0.68
CA TYR A 258 18.10 49.90 -1.62
C TYR A 258 17.60 50.65 -2.88
N LYS A 259 16.46 50.23 -3.45
CA LYS A 259 15.85 50.93 -4.59
C LYS A 259 15.40 52.35 -4.24
N THR A 260 14.86 52.57 -3.04
CA THR A 260 14.45 53.91 -2.60
C THR A 260 15.63 54.85 -2.33
N GLU A 261 16.78 54.32 -1.92
CA GLU A 261 17.97 55.12 -1.65
C GLU A 261 18.69 55.55 -2.95
N ILE A 262 18.74 54.68 -3.96
CA ILE A 262 19.32 55.00 -5.27
C ILE A 262 18.48 56.01 -6.07
N LEU A 263 17.17 56.08 -5.85
CA LEU A 263 16.28 57.02 -6.55
C LEU A 263 16.22 58.42 -5.92
N LYS A 264 16.89 58.67 -4.78
CA LYS A 264 16.87 59.98 -4.09
C LYS A 264 17.81 61.08 -4.66
N PRO A 265 18.95 60.83 -5.34
CA PRO A 265 19.83 61.92 -5.75
C PRO A 265 19.54 62.39 -7.20
N ALA A 266 18.38 63.03 -7.41
CA ALA A 266 18.14 63.83 -8.62
C ALA A 266 17.23 65.05 -8.41
N ALA A 267 16.52 65.14 -7.28
CA ALA A 267 15.55 66.21 -7.04
C ALA A 267 16.12 67.46 -6.34
N GLU A 268 17.32 67.41 -5.77
CA GLU A 268 17.85 68.52 -4.95
C GLU A 268 18.82 69.49 -5.65
N ASN A 269 19.11 69.33 -6.95
CA ASN A 269 20.12 70.19 -7.62
C ASN A 269 19.57 71.17 -8.68
N THR A 270 18.26 71.41 -8.75
CA THR A 270 17.65 72.31 -9.75
C THR A 270 17.36 73.73 -9.24
N GLY A 271 17.79 74.09 -8.03
CA GLY A 271 17.41 75.34 -7.36
C GLY A 271 18.51 76.41 -7.24
N ARG A 272 19.57 76.38 -8.05
CA ARG A 272 20.65 77.37 -7.92
C ARG A 272 21.31 77.68 -9.26
N ASN A 273 20.64 78.44 -10.11
CA ASN A 273 21.29 79.46 -10.94
C ASN A 273 20.26 80.35 -11.66
N ILE A 274 20.35 81.64 -11.31
CA ILE A 274 19.98 82.86 -12.05
C ILE A 274 18.50 83.22 -12.10
#